data_AF-A0A6H9GPM2-F1
#
_entry.id   AF-A0A6H9GPM2-F1
#
_cell.length_a   1.000
_cell.length_b   1.000
_cell.length_c   1.000
_cell.angle_alpha   90.00
_cell.angle_beta   90.00
_cell.angle_gamma   90.00
#
_symmetry.space_group_name_H-M   'P 1'
#
loop_
_entity.id
_entity.type
_entity.pdbx_description
1 polymer ?
#
loop_
_entity_poly.entity_id
_entity_poly.type
_entity_poly.pdbx_seq_one_letter_code
_entity_poly.pdbx_strand_id
1 'polypeptide(L)' 'MNYKIDIEQEEDGRYIAEIVELPGVLVYGNSQQEAIAKVQALALRVLADQLEQGELPENHLN' A
#
# COMPACT_ATOMS: atom_id res chain seq x y z
N MET A 1 -11.33 5.00 -1.18
CA MET A 1 -10.15 4.35 -1.78
C MET A 1 -10.49 2.90 -2.10
N ASN A 2 -10.48 2.53 -3.38
CA ASN A 2 -10.67 1.16 -3.82
C ASN A 2 -9.40 0.72 -4.57
N TYR A 3 -8.34 0.47 -3.80
CA TYR A 3 -7.06 -0.02 -4.31
C TYR A 3 -6.98 -1.53 -4.14
N LYS A 4 -6.50 -2.23 -5.16
CA LYS A 4 -6.22 -3.66 -5.05
C LYS A 4 -4.94 -3.84 -4.23
N ILE A 5 -5.03 -4.64 -3.16
CA ILE A 5 -3.84 -5.13 -2.46
C ILE A 5 -3.50 -6.49 -3.07
N ASP A 6 -2.30 -6.61 -3.63
CA ASP A 6 -1.70 -7.91 -3.90
C ASP A 6 -0.90 -8.38 -2.69
N ILE A 7 -1.01 -9.66 -2.37
CA ILE A 7 -0.37 -10.23 -1.18
C ILE A 7 0.11 -11.65 -1.43
N GLU A 8 1.38 -11.87 -1.16
CA GLU A 8 2.05 -13.14 -1.39
C GLU A 8 2.87 -13.52 -0.14
N GLN A 9 3.04 -14.83 0.08
CA GLN A 9 3.94 -15.35 1.09
C GLN A 9 5.24 -15.79 0.44
N GLU A 10 6.35 -15.24 0.94
CA GLU A 10 7.71 -15.54 0.51
C GLU A 10 8.17 -16.92 1.02
N GLU A 11 9.24 -17.45 0.42
CA GLU A 11 9.82 -18.75 0.80
C GLU A 11 10.30 -18.80 2.26
N ASP A 12 10.69 -17.64 2.82
CA ASP A 12 11.10 -17.51 4.22
C ASP A 12 9.93 -17.34 5.21
N GLY A 13 8.70 -17.38 4.70
CA GLY A 13 7.47 -17.30 5.47
C GLY A 13 6.96 -15.87 5.72
N ARG A 14 7.72 -14.82 5.36
CA ARG A 14 7.23 -13.43 5.41
C ARG A 14 6.14 -13.20 4.37
N TYR A 15 5.30 -12.21 4.61
CA TYR A 15 4.30 -11.75 3.65
C TYR A 15 4.77 -10.46 3.01
N ILE A 16 4.65 -10.36 1.70
CA ILE A 16 4.82 -9.14 0.94
C ILE A 16 3.45 -8.63 0.52
N ALA A 17 3.19 -7.34 0.69
CA ALA A 17 1.95 -6.70 0.24
C ALA A 17 2.26 -5.45 -0.58
N GLU A 18 1.58 -5.32 -1.71
CA GLU A 18 1.76 -4.24 -2.68
C GLU A 18 0.40 -3.63 -3.09
N ILE A 19 0.38 -2.33 -3.40
CA ILE A 19 -0.71 -1.69 -4.13
C ILE A 19 -0.20 -1.31 -5.51
N VAL A 20 -0.62 -2.06 -6.53
CA VAL A 20 -0.11 -1.94 -7.91
C VAL A 20 -0.41 -0.55 -8.50
N GLU A 21 -1.53 0.05 -8.11
CA GLU A 21 -1.96 1.37 -8.55
C GLU A 21 -1.17 2.52 -7.87
N LEU A 22 -0.35 2.23 -6.86
CA LEU A 22 0.49 3.22 -6.16
C LEU A 22 1.95 2.79 -6.20
N PRO A 23 2.73 3.23 -7.21
CA PRO A 23 4.13 2.87 -7.35
C PRO A 23 4.94 3.16 -6.08
N GLY A 24 5.68 2.15 -5.60
CA GLY A 24 6.49 2.26 -4.39
C GLY A 24 5.75 1.93 -3.08
N VAL A 25 4.45 1.61 -3.13
CA VAL A 25 3.69 1.15 -1.97
C VAL A 25 3.82 -0.37 -1.85
N LEU A 26 4.90 -0.79 -1.20
CA LEU A 26 5.23 -2.20 -0.95
C LEU A 26 5.82 -2.37 0.46
N VAL A 27 5.40 -3.42 1.17
CA VAL A 27 5.86 -3.69 2.54
C VAL A 27 6.00 -5.19 2.81
N TYR A 28 6.83 -5.51 3.81
CA TYR A 28 6.89 -6.85 4.40
C TYR A 28 6.21 -6.91 5.78
N GLY A 29 5.57 -8.03 6.08
CA GLY A 29 5.01 -8.39 7.39
C GLY A 29 5.34 -9.83 7.78
N ASN A 30 5.28 -10.14 9.08
CA ASN A 30 5.44 -11.52 9.59
C ASN A 30 4.12 -12.31 9.53
N SER A 31 3.02 -11.65 9.16
CA SER A 31 1.71 -12.25 8.92
C SER A 31 0.99 -11.51 7.80
N GLN A 32 0.00 -12.16 7.22
CA GLN A 32 -0.83 -11.56 6.18
C GLN A 32 -1.51 -10.27 6.68
N GLN A 33 -2.04 -10.29 7.90
CA GLN A 33 -2.73 -9.14 8.51
C GLN A 33 -1.76 -7.98 8.76
N GLU A 34 -0.54 -8.27 9.21
CA GLU A 34 0.47 -7.24 9.43
C GLU A 34 0.88 -6.57 8.11
N ALA A 35 1.09 -7.36 7.05
CA ALA A 35 1.44 -6.83 5.73
C ALA A 35 0.32 -5.95 5.16
N ILE A 36 -0.95 -6.38 5.27
CA ILE A 36 -2.12 -5.58 4.87
C ILE A 36 -2.21 -4.27 5.65
N ALA A 37 -2.06 -4.30 6.97
CA ALA A 37 -2.13 -3.09 7.79
C ALA A 37 -1.01 -2.10 7.44
N LYS A 38 0.22 -2.59 7.23
CA LYS A 38 1.37 -1.78 6.84
C LYS A 38 1.19 -1.17 5.45
N VAL A 39 0.68 -1.92 4.46
CA VAL A 39 0.54 -1.42 3.09
C VAL A 39 -0.54 -0.35 3.01
N GLN A 40 -1.63 -0.50 3.77
CA GLN A 40 -2.67 0.53 3.90
C GLN A 40 -2.14 1.81 4.54
N ALA A 41 -1.34 1.69 5.62
CA ALA A 41 -0.72 2.85 6.26
C ALA A 41 0.25 3.58 5.32
N LEU A 42 1.06 2.83 4.56
CA LEU A 42 1.97 3.40 3.57
C LEU A 42 1.20 4.10 2.44
N ALA A 43 0.11 3.51 1.95
CA ALA A 43 -0.76 4.11 0.94
C ALA A 43 -1.32 5.47 1.39
N LEU A 44 -1.84 5.53 2.63
CA LEU A 44 -2.36 6.78 3.19
C LEU A 44 -1.27 7.87 3.27
N ARG A 45 -0.04 7.48 3.61
CA ARG A 45 1.10 8.41 3.64
C ARG A 45 1.46 8.92 2.25
N VAL A 46 1.56 8.04 1.26
CA VAL A 46 1.85 8.44 -0.13
C VAL A 46 0.79 9.41 -0.66
N LEU A 47 -0.49 9.13 -0.39
CA LEU A 47 -1.57 10.02 -0.83
C LEU A 47 -1.54 11.37 -0.12
N ALA A 48 -1.18 11.39 1.17
CA ALA A 48 -0.97 12.64 1.90
C ALA A 48 0.18 13.45 1.29
N ASP A 49 1.33 12.81 1.05
CA ASP A 49 2.51 13.45 0.45
C ASP A 49 2.18 14.03 -0.95
N GLN A 50 1.44 13.27 -1.79
CA GLN A 50 0.97 13.74 -3.11
C GLN A 50 0.09 15.00 -3.00
N LEU A 51 -0.89 14.98 -2.09
CA LEU A 51 -1.76 16.12 -1.84
C LEU A 51 -0.97 17.36 -1.38
N GLU A 52 0.05 17.19 -0.54
CA GLU A 52 0.93 18.28 -0.10
C GLU A 52 1.77 18.86 -1.24
N GLN A 53 2.15 18.05 -2.22
CA GLN A 53 2.84 18.50 -3.44
C GLN A 53 1.89 19.13 -4.47
N GLY A 54 0.59 19.17 -4.21
CA GLY A 54 -0.43 19.66 -5.14
C GLY A 54 -0.77 18.68 -6.26
N GLU A 55 -0.37 17.41 -6.13
CA GLU A 55 -0.79 16.34 -7.01
C GLU A 55 -2.20 15.86 -6.61
N LEU A 56 -3.01 15.53 -7.61
CA LEU A 56 -4.31 14.94 -7.40
C LEU A 56 -4.17 13.43 -7.45
N PRO A 57 -4.37 12.70 -6.34
CA PRO A 57 -4.35 11.24 -6.39
C PRO A 57 -5.40 10.75 -7.38
N GLU A 58 -4.99 9.89 -8.32
CA GLU A 58 -5.82 9.44 -9.45
C GLU A 58 -7.14 8.76 -8.99
N ASN A 59 -7.17 8.27 -7.75
CA ASN A 59 -8.32 7.68 -7.10
C ASN A 59 -8.89 8.66 -6.06
N HIS A 60 -9.54 9.72 -6.55
CA HIS A 60 -10.17 10.74 -5.70
C HIS A 60 -11.10 10.10 -4.66
N LEU A 61 -10.95 10.54 -3.42
CA LEU A 61 -11.93 10.35 -2.35
C LEU A 61 -13.20 11.12 -2.74
N ASN A 62 -14.11 10.48 -3.47
CA ASN A 62 -15.52 10.91 -3.50
C ASN A 62 -16.20 10.49 -2.19
#